data_AF-A0AAV5MBZ9-F1
#
_entry.id   AF-A0AAV5MBZ9-F1
#
_cell.length_a   1.000
_cell.length_b   1.000
_cell.length_c   1.000
_cell.angle_alpha   90.00
_cell.angle_beta   90.00
_cell.angle_gamma   90.00
#
_symmetry.space_group_name_H-M   'P 1'
#
loop_
_entity.id
_entity.type
_entity.pdbx_description
1 polymer ?
#
loop_
_entity_poly.entity_id
_entity_poly.type
_entity_poly.pdbx_seq_one_letter_code
_entity_poly.pdbx_strand_id
1 'polypeptide(L)'
;MVVLGNALMQKEMLVEAREYLECAISKLSLPGHPIKVEEVDLLIQSSQWTALICIKQGNEAEGLVHLERMATLQEPEDPQSKVHYYKGLLLLWSILHRANRREEAKKYASRMVAYDPSLRPLLEQLEKRGDVAIDLKVDY
;
A
#
# COMPACT_ATOMS: atom_id res chain seq x y z
N MET A 1 1.03 14.83 -11.15
CA MET A 1 0.76 13.42 -11.49
C MET A 1 -0.07 12.76 -10.41
N VAL A 2 0.39 12.71 -9.15
CA VAL A 2 -0.37 12.09 -8.03
C VAL A 2 -1.76 12.70 -7.82
N VAL A 3 -1.86 14.04 -7.72
CA VAL A 3 -3.16 14.73 -7.55
C VAL A 3 -4.16 14.39 -8.67
N LEU A 4 -3.69 14.32 -9.92
CA LEU A 4 -4.54 13.99 -11.06
C LEU A 4 -4.94 12.51 -11.05
N GLY A 5 -4.01 11.61 -10.73
CA GLY A 5 -4.32 10.19 -10.54
C GLY A 5 -5.39 9.96 -9.48
N ASN A 6 -5.26 10.63 -8.32
CA ASN A 6 -6.25 10.56 -7.25
C ASN A 6 -7.62 11.13 -7.67
N ALA A 7 -7.63 12.28 -8.37
CA ALA A 7 -8.87 12.87 -8.88
C ALA A 7 -9.58 11.96 -9.90
N LEU A 8 -8.83 11.25 -10.74
CA LEU A 8 -9.37 10.29 -11.69
C LEU A 8 -9.91 9.03 -11.00
N MET A 9 -9.26 8.56 -9.93
CA MET A 9 -9.79 7.47 -9.10
C MET A 9 -11.16 7.81 -8.51
N GLN A 10 -11.34 9.02 -8.00
CA GLN A 10 -12.61 9.48 -7.44
C GLN A 10 -13.73 9.56 -8.50
N LYS A 11 -13.36 9.63 -9.78
CA LYS A 11 -14.28 9.57 -10.92
C LYS A 11 -14.42 8.16 -11.51
N GLU A 12 -13.86 7.15 -10.85
CA GLU A 12 -13.81 5.75 -11.31
C GLU A 12 -13.13 5.56 -12.68
N MET A 13 -12.32 6.55 -13.12
CA MET A 13 -11.50 6.47 -14.33
C MET A 13 -10.21 5.71 -14.02
N LEU A 14 -10.34 4.41 -13.74
CA LEU A 14 -9.28 3.60 -13.14
C LEU A 14 -8.08 3.40 -14.06
N VAL A 15 -8.28 3.30 -15.38
CA VAL A 15 -7.18 3.08 -16.34
C VAL A 15 -6.29 4.31 -16.38
N GLU A 16 -6.88 5.49 -16.60
CA GLU A 16 -6.15 6.75 -16.65
C GLU A 16 -5.52 7.07 -15.30
N ALA A 17 -6.26 6.86 -14.20
CA ALA A 17 -5.72 7.05 -12.86
C ALA A 17 -4.43 6.23 -12.65
N ARG A 18 -4.46 4.95 -13.05
CA ARG A 18 -3.33 4.05 -12.94
C ARG A 18 -2.11 4.56 -13.73
N GLU A 19 -2.29 5.00 -14.97
CA GLU A 19 -1.21 5.55 -15.80
C GLU A 19 -0.51 6.74 -15.13
N TYR A 20 -1.29 7.67 -14.57
CA TYR A 20 -0.74 8.85 -13.88
C TYR A 20 0.04 8.46 -12.62
N LEU A 21 -0.46 7.47 -11.87
CA LEU A 21 0.17 7.00 -10.64
C LEU A 21 1.45 6.20 -10.94
N GLU A 22 1.45 5.33 -11.95
CA GLU A 22 2.63 4.60 -12.41
C GLU A 22 3.72 5.53 -12.96
N CYS A 23 3.33 6.59 -13.67
CA CYS A 23 4.25 7.62 -14.10
C CYS A 23 4.86 8.38 -12.91
N ALA A 24 4.04 8.72 -11.89
CA ALA A 24 4.54 9.36 -10.67
C ALA A 24 5.55 8.47 -9.95
N ILE A 25 5.17 7.21 -9.73
CA ILE A 25 6.00 6.14 -9.19
C ILE A 25 7.35 6.06 -9.90
N SER A 26 7.35 6.02 -11.23
CA SER A 26 8.56 5.82 -12.03
C SER A 26 9.52 7.00 -11.86
N LYS A 27 8.99 8.22 -11.80
CA LYS A 27 9.78 9.44 -11.54
C LYS A 27 10.34 9.48 -10.12
N LEU A 28 9.55 9.06 -9.14
CA LEU A 28 9.95 9.04 -7.72
C LEU A 28 10.94 7.93 -7.40
N SER A 29 10.95 6.84 -8.18
CA SER A 29 11.83 5.68 -7.98
C SER A 29 13.05 5.66 -8.92
N LEU A 30 13.41 6.81 -9.51
CA LEU A 30 14.52 6.89 -10.45
C LEU A 30 15.86 6.54 -9.76
N PRO A 31 16.66 5.61 -10.32
CA PRO A 31 17.96 5.27 -9.76
C PRO A 31 18.86 6.51 -9.63
N GLY A 32 19.46 6.71 -8.45
CA GLY A 32 20.34 7.84 -8.16
C GLY A 32 19.61 9.14 -7.79
N HIS A 33 18.28 9.19 -7.81
CA HIS A 33 17.51 10.30 -7.27
C HIS A 33 17.25 10.07 -5.77
N PRO A 34 17.86 10.85 -4.86
CA PRO A 34 17.52 10.77 -3.45
C PRO A 34 16.08 11.26 -3.26
N ILE A 35 15.20 10.34 -2.86
CA ILE A 35 13.80 10.66 -2.56
C ILE A 35 13.79 11.64 -1.39
N LYS A 36 13.24 12.83 -1.62
CA LYS A 36 13.07 13.81 -0.55
C LYS A 36 12.04 13.32 0.46
N VAL A 37 12.09 13.82 1.70
CA VAL A 37 11.14 13.42 2.75
C VAL A 37 9.69 13.65 2.29
N GLU A 38 9.43 14.75 1.59
CA GLU A 38 8.10 15.10 1.06
C GLU A 38 7.67 14.21 -0.12
N GLU A 39 8.63 13.57 -0.79
CA GLU A 39 8.41 12.68 -1.93
C GLU A 39 8.14 11.23 -1.51
N VAL A 40 8.55 10.84 -0.29
CA VAL A 40 8.31 9.49 0.27
C VAL A 40 6.81 9.23 0.41
N ASP A 41 6.05 10.18 0.97
CA ASP A 41 4.61 10.03 1.13
C ASP A 41 3.90 9.86 -0.21
N LEU A 42 4.31 10.63 -1.23
CA LEU A 42 3.78 10.55 -2.57
C LEU A 42 4.05 9.18 -3.21
N LEU A 43 5.24 8.60 -3.00
CA LEU A 43 5.58 7.27 -3.50
C LEU A 43 4.76 6.18 -2.81
N ILE A 44 4.59 6.29 -1.49
CA ILE A 44 3.77 5.36 -0.69
C ILE A 44 2.33 5.38 -1.19
N GLN A 45 1.70 6.56 -1.22
CA GLN A 45 0.30 6.70 -1.64
C GLN A 45 0.12 6.26 -3.09
N SER A 46 1.01 6.65 -4.00
CA SER A 46 0.90 6.24 -5.41
C SER A 46 0.98 4.73 -5.56
N SER A 47 1.90 4.08 -4.83
CA SER A 47 2.03 2.61 -4.87
C SER A 47 0.78 1.90 -4.32
N GLN A 48 0.19 2.41 -3.24
CA GLN A 48 -1.04 1.87 -2.67
C GLN A 48 -2.21 1.99 -3.63
N TRP A 49 -2.40 3.16 -4.23
CA TRP A 49 -3.49 3.41 -5.16
C TRP A 49 -3.37 2.60 -6.43
N THR A 50 -2.19 2.54 -7.03
CA THR A 50 -1.93 1.65 -8.17
C THR A 50 -2.25 0.19 -7.80
N ALA A 51 -1.84 -0.27 -6.61
CA ALA A 51 -2.14 -1.63 -6.17
C ALA A 51 -3.65 -1.89 -6.04
N LEU A 52 -4.40 -0.97 -5.45
CA LEU A 52 -5.85 -1.08 -5.31
C LEU A 52 -6.56 -1.08 -6.66
N ILE A 53 -6.10 -0.26 -7.61
CA ILE A 53 -6.63 -0.28 -8.97
C ILE A 53 -6.37 -1.63 -9.62
N CYS A 54 -5.14 -2.16 -9.56
CA CYS A 54 -4.81 -3.47 -10.12
C CYS A 54 -5.69 -4.57 -9.52
N ILE A 55 -5.88 -4.59 -8.19
CA ILE A 55 -6.73 -5.57 -7.50
C ILE A 55 -8.19 -5.43 -7.94
N LYS A 56 -8.73 -4.21 -8.04
CA LYS A 56 -10.09 -3.96 -8.55
C LYS A 56 -10.28 -4.45 -9.99
N GLN A 57 -9.23 -4.43 -10.79
CA GLN A 57 -9.22 -4.94 -12.17
C GLN A 57 -8.93 -6.45 -12.26
N GLY A 58 -8.81 -7.15 -11.13
CA GLY A 58 -8.51 -8.59 -11.09
C GLY A 58 -7.03 -8.93 -11.27
N ASN A 59 -6.12 -7.95 -11.33
CA ASN A 59 -4.68 -8.15 -11.41
C ASN A 59 -3.99 -8.05 -10.04
N GLU A 60 -4.30 -9.00 -9.14
CA GLU A 60 -3.74 -9.00 -7.79
C GLU A 60 -2.20 -9.15 -7.77
N ALA A 61 -1.64 -9.94 -8.70
CA ALA A 61 -0.18 -10.15 -8.77
C ALA A 61 0.59 -8.85 -9.04
N GLU A 62 0.09 -8.01 -9.96
CA GLU A 62 0.67 -6.71 -10.23
C GLU A 62 0.47 -5.74 -9.06
N GLY A 63 -0.70 -5.79 -8.40
CA GLY A 63 -0.93 -5.00 -7.20
C GLY A 63 0.05 -5.33 -6.07
N LEU A 64 0.38 -6.61 -5.88
CA LEU A 64 1.39 -7.05 -4.92
C LEU A 64 2.77 -6.46 -5.22
N VAL A 65 3.20 -6.39 -6.49
CA VAL A 65 4.49 -5.79 -6.86
C VAL A 65 4.60 -4.35 -6.37
N HIS A 66 3.54 -3.55 -6.53
CA HIS A 66 3.54 -2.16 -6.05
C HIS A 66 3.63 -2.05 -4.52
N LEU A 67 2.91 -2.91 -3.79
CA LEU A 67 2.92 -2.92 -2.33
C LEU A 67 4.24 -3.45 -1.75
N GLU A 68 4.81 -4.51 -2.35
CA GLU A 68 6.09 -5.07 -1.94
C GLU A 68 7.20 -4.04 -2.13
N ARG A 69 7.22 -3.30 -3.24
CA ARG A 69 8.17 -2.20 -3.43
C ARG A 69 8.03 -1.14 -2.35
N MET A 70 6.80 -0.71 -2.04
CA MET A 70 6.58 0.24 -0.94
C MET A 70 7.13 -0.33 0.38
N ALA A 71 6.94 -1.62 0.65
CA ALA A 71 7.41 -2.26 1.89
C ALA A 71 8.94 -2.40 2.00
N THR A 72 9.69 -2.21 0.90
CA THR A 72 11.16 -2.12 0.89
C THR A 72 11.70 -0.74 1.25
N LEU A 73 10.84 0.28 1.32
CA LEU A 73 11.25 1.60 1.78
C LEU A 73 11.67 1.55 3.25
N GLN A 74 12.63 2.39 3.62
CA GLN A 74 12.90 2.68 5.03
C GLN A 74 11.64 3.26 5.67
N GLU A 75 11.40 2.93 6.94
CA GLU A 75 10.30 3.53 7.69
C GLU A 75 10.41 5.08 7.64
N PRO A 76 9.36 5.80 7.21
CA PRO A 76 9.42 7.26 7.16
C PRO A 76 9.52 7.87 8.56
N GLU A 77 10.30 8.95 8.70
CA GLU A 77 10.39 9.69 9.96
C GLU A 77 9.19 10.61 10.18
N ASP A 78 8.68 11.19 9.09
CA ASP A 78 7.51 12.06 9.11
C ASP A 78 6.25 11.31 9.62
N PRO A 79 5.53 11.84 10.63
CA PRO A 79 4.39 11.15 11.22
C PRO A 79 3.27 10.80 10.23
N GLN A 80 2.95 11.70 9.28
CA GLN A 80 1.90 11.46 8.30
C GLN A 80 2.30 10.36 7.32
N SER A 81 3.52 10.43 6.81
CA SER A 81 4.10 9.43 5.93
C SER A 81 4.14 8.05 6.61
N LYS A 82 4.46 8.02 7.91
CA LYS A 82 4.47 6.80 8.72
C LYS A 82 3.08 6.18 8.84
N VAL A 83 2.03 6.97 9.02
CA VAL A 83 0.64 6.46 9.02
C VAL A 83 0.30 5.83 7.67
N HIS A 84 0.60 6.49 6.56
CA HIS A 84 0.36 5.91 5.23
C HIS A 84 1.19 4.64 5.01
N TYR A 85 2.45 4.64 5.44
CA TYR A 85 3.33 3.48 5.35
C TYR A 85 2.73 2.24 6.02
N TYR A 86 2.27 2.37 7.27
CA TYR A 86 1.68 1.26 8.02
C TYR A 86 0.29 0.85 7.51
N LYS A 87 -0.53 1.78 6.98
CA LYS A 87 -1.76 1.42 6.23
C LYS A 87 -1.45 0.55 5.02
N GLY A 88 -0.37 0.85 4.30
CA GLY A 88 0.08 0.05 3.16
C GLY A 88 0.58 -1.33 3.56
N LEU A 89 1.30 -1.44 4.68
CA LEU A 89 1.72 -2.74 5.22
C LEU A 89 0.52 -3.59 5.63
N LEU A 90 -0.53 -2.99 6.19
CA LEU A 90 -1.77 -3.70 6.52
C LEU A 90 -2.46 -4.23 5.26
N LEU A 91 -2.52 -3.42 4.20
CA LEU A 91 -3.04 -3.85 2.91
C LEU A 91 -2.22 -5.02 2.34
N LEU A 92 -0.89 -4.89 2.30
CA LEU A 92 0.01 -5.98 1.84
C LEU A 92 -0.20 -7.26 2.65
N TRP A 93 -0.21 -7.14 3.98
CA TRP A 93 -0.45 -8.26 4.89
C TRP A 93 -1.76 -8.99 4.56
N SER A 94 -2.85 -8.24 4.33
CA SER A 94 -4.14 -8.85 4.04
C SER A 94 -4.17 -9.61 2.72
N ILE A 95 -3.56 -9.06 1.68
CA ILE A 95 -3.52 -9.70 0.36
C ILE A 95 -2.68 -10.97 0.42
N LEU A 96 -1.50 -10.91 1.06
CA LEU A 96 -0.66 -12.08 1.29
C LEU A 96 -1.40 -13.16 2.09
N HIS A 97 -2.16 -12.77 3.11
CA HIS A 97 -2.94 -13.70 3.91
C HIS A 97 -4.03 -14.40 3.08
N ARG A 98 -4.78 -13.66 2.25
CA ARG A 98 -5.77 -14.24 1.31
C ARG A 98 -5.14 -15.17 0.30
N ALA A 99 -3.95 -14.83 -0.20
CA ALA A 99 -3.17 -15.66 -1.12
C ALA A 99 -2.48 -16.86 -0.42
N ASN A 100 -2.76 -17.10 0.87
CA ASN A 100 -2.14 -18.13 1.71
C ASN A 100 -0.60 -18.04 1.80
N ARG A 101 -0.01 -16.87 1.52
CA ARG A 101 1.42 -16.53 1.69
C ARG A 101 1.71 -16.13 3.14
N ARG A 102 1.37 -17.02 4.08
CA ARG A 102 1.33 -16.70 5.53
C ARG A 102 2.69 -16.32 6.12
N GLU A 103 3.76 -16.98 5.71
CA GLU A 103 5.11 -16.67 6.23
C GLU A 103 5.58 -15.26 5.83
N GLU A 104 5.24 -14.82 4.62
CA GLU A 104 5.54 -13.48 4.16
C GLU A 104 4.69 -12.43 4.88
N ALA A 105 3.40 -12.73 5.10
CA ALA A 105 2.52 -11.88 5.89
C ALA A 105 3.05 -11.66 7.32
N LYS A 106 3.51 -12.71 8.01
CA LYS A 106 4.06 -12.61 9.38
C LYS A 106 5.17 -11.56 9.53
N LYS A 107 6.04 -11.41 8.51
CA LYS A 107 7.09 -10.38 8.52
C LYS A 107 6.52 -8.97 8.69
N TYR A 108 5.41 -8.68 8.02
CA TYR A 108 4.76 -7.37 8.08
C TYR A 108 3.93 -7.21 9.35
N ALA A 109 3.30 -8.29 9.85
CA ALA A 109 2.58 -8.29 11.13
C ALA A 109 3.49 -7.83 12.29
N SER A 110 4.69 -8.39 12.40
CA SER A 110 5.65 -8.01 13.44
C SER A 110 6.03 -6.53 13.40
N ARG A 111 6.18 -5.96 12.19
CA ARG A 111 6.48 -4.52 12.01
C ARG A 111 5.30 -3.66 12.46
N MET A 112 4.08 -4.01 12.04
CA MET A 112 2.87 -3.28 12.41
C MET A 112 2.62 -3.29 13.91
N VAL A 113 2.81 -4.44 14.58
CA VAL A 113 2.64 -4.57 16.04
C VAL A 113 3.71 -3.81 16.82
N ALA A 114 4.91 -3.68 16.28
CA ALA A 114 5.96 -2.85 16.89
C ALA A 114 5.60 -1.35 16.84
N TYR A 115 4.93 -0.90 15.78
CA TYR A 115 4.44 0.48 15.62
C TYR A 115 3.19 0.74 16.46
N ASP A 116 2.21 -0.15 16.39
CA ASP A 116 0.96 -0.07 17.14
C ASP A 116 0.60 -1.45 17.73
N PRO A 117 0.94 -1.69 19.01
CA PRO A 117 0.62 -2.94 19.70
C PRO A 117 -0.88 -3.26 19.73
N SER A 118 -1.76 -2.27 19.57
CA SER A 118 -3.21 -2.47 19.54
C SER A 118 -3.69 -3.20 18.29
N LEU A 119 -2.85 -3.33 17.26
CA LEU A 119 -3.15 -4.12 16.07
C LEU A 119 -3.04 -5.63 16.31
N ARG A 120 -2.37 -6.09 17.37
CA ARG A 120 -2.18 -7.53 17.62
C ARG A 120 -3.50 -8.32 17.71
N PRO A 121 -4.48 -7.92 18.54
CA PRO A 121 -5.76 -8.63 18.59
C PRO A 121 -6.51 -8.64 17.26
N LEU A 122 -6.40 -7.56 16.48
CA LEU A 122 -7.01 -7.47 15.14
C LEU A 122 -6.38 -8.49 14.19
N LEU A 123 -5.05 -8.56 14.12
CA LEU A 123 -4.34 -9.50 13.27
C LEU A 123 -4.64 -10.95 13.65
N GLU A 124 -4.65 -11.28 14.95
CA GLU A 124 -5.01 -12.61 15.45
C GLU A 124 -6.46 -13.01 15.11
N GLN A 125 -7.39 -12.05 15.14
CA GLN A 125 -8.78 -12.30 14.72
C GLN A 125 -8.90 -12.54 13.21
N LEU A 126 -8.16 -11.77 12.41
CA LEU A 126 -8.16 -11.89 10.95
C LEU A 126 -7.51 -13.21 10.51
N GLU A 127 -6.45 -13.67 11.18
CA GLU A 127 -5.85 -15.00 10.96
C GLU A 127 -6.85 -16.14 11.19
N LYS A 128 -7.76 -15.98 12.17
CA LYS A 128 -8.80 -16.97 12.50
C LYS A 128 -9.98 -16.95 11.53
N ARG A 129 -10.35 -15.78 10.99
CA ARG A 129 -11.55 -15.61 10.15
C ARG A 129 -11.37 -16.03 8.69
N GLY A 130 -10.14 -16.11 8.18
CA GLY A 130 -9.88 -16.53 6.79
C GLY A 130 -10.30 -15.52 5.70
N ASP A 131 -11.24 -14.63 5.98
CA ASP A 131 -11.69 -13.57 5.07
C ASP A 131 -11.16 -12.21 5.51
N VAL A 132 -10.28 -11.63 4.69
CA VAL A 132 -9.85 -10.23 4.81
C VAL A 132 -10.25 -9.49 3.54
N ALA A 133 -11.55 -9.29 3.36
CA ALA A 133 -12.02 -8.22 2.48
C ALA A 133 -11.75 -6.91 3.23
N ILE A 134 -10.55 -6.32 3.07
CA ILE A 134 -10.39 -4.92 3.44
C ILE A 134 -11.18 -4.14 2.39
N ASP A 135 -12.44 -3.86 2.72
CA ASP A 135 -13.21 -2.82 2.06
C ASP A 135 -12.58 -1.51 2.54
N LEU A 136 -11.48 -1.11 1.90
CA LEU A 136 -10.85 0.19 2.07
C LEU A 136 -11.80 1.23 1.48
N LYS A 137 -12.90 1.50 2.18
CA LYS A 137 -13.52 2.83 2.15
C LYS A 137 -12.54 3.75 2.86
N VAL A 138 -11.54 4.19 2.10
CA VAL A 138 -10.67 5.28 2.56
C VAL A 138 -11.43 6.55 2.25
N ASP A 139 -12.12 7.07 3.28
CA ASP A 139 -12.62 8.43 3.26
C ASP A 139 -11.42 9.38 3.05
N TYR A 140 -11.51 10.21 2.00
CA TYR A 140 -10.70 11.40 1.77
C TYR A 140 -11.63 12.57 1.50
#